data_AF-A0A1Q3LLP9-F1
#
_entry.id   AF-A0A1Q3LLP9-F1
#
_cell.length_a   1.000
_cell.length_b   1.000
_cell.length_c   1.000
_cell.angle_alpha   90.00
_cell.angle_beta   90.00
_cell.angle_gamma   90.00
#
_symmetry.space_group_name_H-M   'P 1'
#
loop_
_entity.id
_entity.type
_entity.pdbx_description
1 polymer ?
#
loop_
_entity_poly.entity_id
_entity_poly.type
_entity_poly.pdbx_seq_one_letter_code
_entity_poly.pdbx_strand_id
1 'polypeptide(L)'
;MRAVARSTDRDREQARVALDATLVSVFSGDAADHLSRLQGMLDTVGADPDAAESRTRLAVAAAMAAVIACRFDVAADYAACATDAAVGLSAELTRMVGALVLMTDAMAGTANASRRGITLPALLPGDSGPRRTSVRARRDDLLTRYLLAEAALSVAEFDVAEQLIEGAGLAPGQVSAPTGDGEPDATGAPPARIDGAALTLQLLRARLSAFRGRAAAEVLARARDDANYLSVGSCLYVG
;
A
#
# COMPACT_ATOMS: atom_id res chain seq x y z
N MET A 1 13.34 -29.05 -14.60
CA MET A 1 13.55 -27.60 -14.83
C MET A 1 12.35 -26.87 -15.43
N ARG A 2 11.79 -27.26 -16.60
CA ARG A 2 10.65 -26.52 -17.21
C ARG A 2 9.36 -26.46 -16.38
N ALA A 3 9.05 -27.49 -15.59
CA ALA A 3 7.84 -27.51 -14.74
C ALA A 3 7.97 -26.60 -13.50
N VAL A 4 9.16 -26.56 -12.88
CA VAL A 4 9.45 -25.71 -11.71
C VAL A 4 9.40 -24.23 -12.10
N ALA A 5 10.07 -23.84 -13.19
CA ALA A 5 10.04 -22.46 -13.67
C ALA A 5 8.61 -21.94 -13.98
N ARG A 6 7.75 -22.81 -14.54
CA ARG A 6 6.33 -22.48 -14.80
C ARG A 6 5.52 -22.34 -13.52
N SER A 7 5.86 -23.08 -12.46
CA SER A 7 5.21 -22.94 -11.15
C SER A 7 5.58 -21.59 -10.54
N THR A 8 6.87 -21.25 -10.53
CA THR A 8 7.34 -19.99 -9.95
C THR A 8 6.77 -18.75 -10.68
N ASP A 9 6.68 -18.77 -12.01
CA ASP A 9 6.07 -17.67 -12.75
C ASP A 9 4.56 -17.53 -12.47
N ARG A 10 3.86 -18.66 -12.29
CA ARG A 10 2.46 -18.67 -11.88
C ARG A 10 2.28 -18.09 -10.47
N ASP A 11 3.14 -18.47 -9.54
CA ASP A 11 3.08 -17.99 -8.16
C ASP A 11 3.37 -16.49 -8.08
N ARG A 12 4.32 -15.98 -8.88
CA ARG A 12 4.60 -14.54 -9.00
C ARG A 12 3.41 -13.77 -9.54
N GLU A 13 2.78 -14.30 -10.59
CA GLU A 13 1.60 -13.68 -11.19
C GLU A 13 0.41 -13.71 -10.23
N GLN A 14 0.18 -14.82 -9.52
CA GLN A 14 -0.88 -14.93 -8.53
C GLN A 14 -0.66 -13.97 -7.36
N ALA A 15 0.58 -13.85 -6.84
CA ALA A 15 0.92 -12.89 -5.79
C ALA A 15 0.71 -11.45 -6.23
N ARG A 16 1.03 -11.12 -7.49
CA ARG A 16 0.77 -9.81 -8.08
C ARG A 16 -0.73 -9.51 -8.16
N VAL A 17 -1.51 -10.45 -8.69
CA VAL A 17 -2.98 -10.28 -8.79
C VAL A 17 -3.61 -10.11 -7.40
N ALA A 18 -3.13 -10.85 -6.40
CA ALA A 18 -3.60 -10.69 -5.02
C ALA A 18 -3.27 -9.31 -4.46
N LEU A 19 -2.03 -8.82 -4.64
CA LEU A 19 -1.63 -7.48 -4.21
C LEU A 19 -2.48 -6.38 -4.87
N ASP A 20 -2.59 -6.41 -6.21
CA ASP A 20 -3.37 -5.43 -6.99
C ASP A 20 -4.85 -5.40 -6.54
N ALA A 21 -5.40 -6.55 -6.17
CA ALA A 21 -6.81 -6.67 -5.78
C ALA A 21 -7.07 -6.41 -4.30
N THR A 22 -6.03 -6.36 -3.45
CA THR A 22 -6.19 -6.36 -1.98
C THR A 22 -7.04 -5.19 -1.51
N LEU A 23 -6.66 -3.96 -1.86
CA LEU A 23 -7.36 -2.75 -1.41
C LEU A 23 -8.83 -2.75 -1.85
N VAL A 24 -9.12 -3.10 -3.11
CA VAL A 24 -10.52 -3.20 -3.58
C VAL A 24 -11.28 -4.29 -2.82
N SER A 25 -10.65 -5.44 -2.56
CA SER A 25 -11.28 -6.58 -1.89
C SER A 25 -11.64 -6.28 -0.43
N VAL A 26 -10.78 -5.56 0.30
CA VAL A 26 -11.03 -5.22 1.71
C VAL A 26 -12.03 -4.08 1.88
N PHE A 27 -12.17 -3.15 0.92
CA PHE A 27 -13.23 -2.13 0.98
C PHE A 27 -14.60 -2.65 0.55
N SER A 28 -14.64 -3.70 -0.26
CA SER A 28 -15.88 -4.30 -0.76
C SER A 28 -16.37 -5.51 0.05
N GLY A 29 -15.60 -5.96 1.04
CA GLY A 29 -15.91 -7.16 1.80
C GLY A 29 -15.21 -7.16 3.17
N ASP A 30 -15.17 -8.34 3.79
CA ASP A 30 -14.55 -8.50 5.10
C ASP A 30 -13.01 -8.58 4.99
N ALA A 31 -12.33 -7.62 5.62
CA ALA A 31 -10.88 -7.54 5.63
C ALA A 31 -10.21 -8.71 6.37
N ALA A 32 -10.83 -9.26 7.41
CA ALA A 32 -10.33 -10.41 8.15
C ALA A 32 -10.46 -11.71 7.34
N ASP A 33 -11.55 -11.88 6.58
CA ASP A 33 -11.69 -13.00 5.65
C ASP A 33 -10.69 -12.90 4.49
N HIS A 34 -10.47 -11.69 3.97
CA HIS A 34 -9.44 -11.47 2.94
C HIS A 34 -8.03 -11.77 3.47
N LEU A 35 -7.72 -11.33 4.69
CA LEU A 35 -6.46 -11.64 5.37
C LEU A 35 -6.26 -13.16 5.53
N SER A 36 -7.30 -13.88 5.94
CA SER A 36 -7.25 -15.35 6.10
C SER A 36 -6.96 -16.08 4.78
N ARG A 37 -7.45 -15.55 3.65
CA ARG A 37 -7.13 -16.07 2.32
C ARG A 37 -5.67 -15.80 1.94
N LEU A 38 -5.16 -14.59 2.20
CA LEU A 38 -3.77 -14.22 1.94
C LEU A 38 -2.79 -15.06 2.79
N GLN A 39 -3.17 -15.38 4.03
CA GLN A 39 -2.45 -16.31 4.91
C GLN A 39 -2.27 -17.69 4.26
N GLY A 40 -3.37 -18.31 3.81
CA GLY A 40 -3.28 -19.62 3.15
C GLY A 40 -2.44 -19.60 1.88
N MET A 41 -2.41 -18.48 1.16
CA MET A 41 -1.53 -18.30 0.00
C MET A 41 -0.05 -18.21 0.41
N LEU A 42 0.28 -17.45 1.46
CA LEU A 42 1.64 -17.36 2.01
C LEU A 42 2.16 -18.73 2.45
N ASP A 43 1.33 -19.49 3.17
CA ASP A 43 1.68 -20.84 3.65
C ASP A 43 1.98 -21.79 2.49
N THR A 44 1.27 -21.65 1.37
CA THR A 44 1.46 -22.47 0.16
C THR A 44 2.76 -22.14 -0.57
N VAL A 45 3.14 -20.85 -0.63
CA VAL A 45 4.38 -20.39 -1.29
C VAL A 45 5.64 -20.86 -0.52
N GLY A 46 5.53 -21.10 0.79
CA GLY A 46 6.64 -21.61 1.62
C GLY A 46 7.79 -20.61 1.75
N ALA A 47 9.00 -21.07 2.11
CA ALA A 47 10.18 -20.24 2.42
C ALA A 47 11.32 -20.30 1.36
N ASP A 48 11.06 -20.86 0.18
CA ASP A 48 12.04 -20.98 -0.92
C ASP A 48 12.57 -19.59 -1.38
N PRO A 49 13.90 -19.42 -1.57
CA PRO A 49 14.48 -18.22 -2.17
C PRO A 49 13.87 -17.84 -3.53
N ASP A 50 13.54 -18.80 -4.39
CA ASP A 50 12.97 -18.52 -5.72
C ASP A 50 11.56 -17.90 -5.65
N ALA A 51 10.91 -18.05 -4.50
CA ALA A 51 9.59 -17.52 -4.21
C ALA A 51 9.62 -16.22 -3.37
N ALA A 52 10.79 -15.65 -3.12
CA ALA A 52 10.97 -14.40 -2.38
C ALA A 52 10.10 -13.26 -2.93
N GLU A 53 10.03 -13.12 -4.25
CA GLU A 53 9.21 -12.09 -4.89
C GLU A 53 7.71 -12.26 -4.61
N SER A 54 7.20 -13.49 -4.70
CA SER A 54 5.80 -13.83 -4.43
C SER A 54 5.46 -13.63 -2.96
N ARG A 55 6.33 -14.10 -2.06
CA ARG A 55 6.21 -13.97 -0.61
C ARG A 55 6.17 -12.52 -0.18
N THR A 56 7.08 -11.69 -0.69
CA THR A 56 7.11 -10.25 -0.40
C THR A 56 5.79 -9.59 -0.76
N ARG A 57 5.25 -9.85 -1.97
CA ARG A 57 3.97 -9.26 -2.39
C ARG A 57 2.79 -9.72 -1.56
N LEU A 58 2.71 -11.01 -1.26
CA LEU A 58 1.64 -11.55 -0.42
C LEU A 58 1.75 -11.03 1.02
N ALA A 59 2.96 -10.86 1.55
CA ALA A 59 3.18 -10.26 2.87
C ALA A 59 2.78 -8.78 2.89
N VAL A 60 3.08 -8.00 1.83
CA VAL A 60 2.59 -6.62 1.69
C VAL A 60 1.06 -6.58 1.65
N ALA A 61 0.43 -7.44 0.86
CA ALA A 61 -1.02 -7.58 0.79
C ALA A 61 -1.63 -7.92 2.17
N ALA A 62 -1.06 -8.91 2.85
CA ALA A 62 -1.53 -9.35 4.17
C ALA A 62 -1.38 -8.25 5.23
N ALA A 63 -0.27 -7.51 5.22
CA ALA A 63 -0.08 -6.38 6.11
C ALA A 63 -1.13 -5.27 5.89
N MET A 64 -1.44 -4.92 4.63
CA MET A 64 -2.50 -3.95 4.32
C MET A 64 -3.87 -4.42 4.80
N ALA A 65 -4.22 -5.69 4.52
CA ALA A 65 -5.47 -6.27 4.97
C ALA A 65 -5.56 -6.30 6.51
N ALA A 66 -4.46 -6.60 7.20
CA ALA A 66 -4.39 -6.58 8.65
C ALA A 66 -4.54 -5.16 9.23
N VAL A 67 -3.93 -4.13 8.62
CA VAL A 67 -4.14 -2.72 9.01
C VAL A 67 -5.60 -2.33 8.87
N ILE A 68 -6.24 -2.68 7.75
CA ILE A 68 -7.64 -2.34 7.48
C ILE A 68 -8.59 -3.12 8.41
N ALA A 69 -8.21 -4.33 8.82
CA ALA A 69 -8.90 -5.10 9.86
C ALA A 69 -8.56 -4.66 11.29
N CYS A 70 -7.80 -3.56 11.47
CA CYS A 70 -7.34 -3.04 12.76
C CYS A 70 -6.53 -4.04 13.61
N ARG A 71 -5.77 -4.94 12.96
CA ARG A 71 -4.89 -5.94 13.60
C ARG A 71 -3.42 -5.51 13.46
N PHE A 72 -3.02 -4.46 14.16
CA PHE A 72 -1.73 -3.80 13.94
C PHE A 72 -0.49 -4.64 14.28
N ASP A 73 -0.54 -5.46 15.33
CA ASP A 73 0.57 -6.38 15.65
C ASP A 73 0.79 -7.39 14.52
N VAL A 74 -0.31 -7.94 13.99
CA VAL A 74 -0.30 -8.86 12.86
C VAL A 74 0.21 -8.18 11.59
N ALA A 75 -0.16 -6.91 11.37
CA ALA A 75 0.35 -6.14 10.25
C ALA A 75 1.88 -5.92 10.36
N ALA A 76 2.39 -5.64 11.56
CA ALA A 76 3.82 -5.49 11.80
C ALA A 76 4.59 -6.81 11.55
N ASP A 77 4.03 -7.96 11.95
CA ASP A 77 4.61 -9.28 11.65
C ASP A 77 4.73 -9.52 10.13
N TYR A 78 3.69 -9.17 9.36
CA TYR A 78 3.76 -9.26 7.91
C TYR A 78 4.71 -8.25 7.28
N ALA A 79 4.82 -7.04 7.81
CA ALA A 79 5.80 -6.07 7.34
C ALA A 79 7.23 -6.54 7.59
N ALA A 80 7.49 -7.21 8.72
CA ALA A 80 8.77 -7.87 9.00
C ALA A 80 9.04 -9.01 8.01
N CYS A 81 8.05 -9.89 7.80
CA CYS A 81 8.12 -10.97 6.80
C CYS A 81 8.42 -10.45 5.39
N ALA A 82 7.74 -9.37 4.97
CA ALA A 82 7.99 -8.72 3.68
C ALA A 82 9.41 -8.15 3.59
N THR A 83 9.92 -7.56 4.68
CA THR A 83 11.28 -7.01 4.73
C THR A 83 12.33 -8.10 4.57
N ASP A 84 12.18 -9.20 5.28
CA ASP A 84 13.14 -10.30 5.26
C ASP A 84 13.11 -11.04 3.90
N ALA A 85 11.94 -11.14 3.27
CA ALA A 85 11.78 -11.70 1.93
C ALA A 85 12.24 -10.76 0.80
N ALA A 86 12.32 -9.44 1.03
CA ALA A 86 12.70 -8.46 0.02
C ALA A 86 14.20 -8.36 -0.24
N VAL A 87 15.04 -9.05 0.55
CA VAL A 87 16.50 -9.01 0.41
C VAL A 87 16.93 -9.45 -0.99
N GLY A 88 17.63 -8.56 -1.72
CA GLY A 88 18.12 -8.82 -3.08
C GLY A 88 17.07 -8.64 -4.19
N LEU A 89 15.85 -8.20 -3.86
CA LEU A 89 14.82 -7.86 -4.86
C LEU A 89 15.01 -6.43 -5.41
N SER A 90 14.13 -6.04 -6.34
CA SER A 90 14.24 -4.74 -7.02
C SER A 90 14.08 -3.56 -6.06
N ALA A 91 14.68 -2.42 -6.41
CA ALA A 91 14.61 -1.21 -5.59
C ALA A 91 13.15 -0.73 -5.40
N GLU A 92 12.28 -0.91 -6.40
CA GLU A 92 10.86 -0.56 -6.33
C GLU A 92 10.15 -1.35 -5.23
N LEU A 93 10.38 -2.66 -5.15
CA LEU A 93 9.74 -3.52 -4.16
C LEU A 93 10.31 -3.24 -2.76
N THR A 94 11.62 -3.00 -2.66
CA THR A 94 12.25 -2.57 -1.40
C THR A 94 11.69 -1.24 -0.90
N ARG A 95 11.43 -0.27 -1.79
CA ARG A 95 10.76 0.99 -1.43
C ARG A 95 9.33 0.76 -0.93
N MET A 96 8.55 -0.07 -1.63
CA MET A 96 7.19 -0.41 -1.22
C MET A 96 7.17 -1.06 0.17
N VAL A 97 8.09 -1.98 0.43
CA VAL A 97 8.22 -2.62 1.75
C VAL A 97 8.65 -1.62 2.83
N GLY A 98 9.60 -0.72 2.53
CA GLY A 98 9.94 0.35 3.47
C GLY A 98 8.76 1.27 3.78
N ALA A 99 7.94 1.60 2.78
CA ALA A 99 6.72 2.38 2.96
C ALA A 99 5.68 1.64 3.81
N LEU A 100 5.55 0.33 3.61
CA LEU A 100 4.70 -0.52 4.44
C LEU A 100 5.14 -0.51 5.91
N VAL A 101 6.45 -0.63 6.18
CA VAL A 101 6.98 -0.59 7.56
C VAL A 101 6.67 0.75 8.22
N LEU A 102 6.84 1.87 7.51
CA LEU A 102 6.46 3.19 8.04
C LEU A 102 4.96 3.28 8.34
N MET A 103 4.10 2.73 7.47
CA MET A 103 2.66 2.70 7.71
C MET A 103 2.31 1.85 8.94
N THR A 104 2.87 0.65 9.08
CA THR A 104 2.61 -0.21 10.24
C THR A 104 3.15 0.39 11.53
N ASP A 105 4.32 1.05 11.48
CA ASP A 105 4.88 1.75 12.64
C ASP A 105 3.97 2.89 13.09
N ALA A 106 3.49 3.71 12.15
CA ALA A 106 2.58 4.80 12.43
C ALA A 106 1.25 4.33 13.05
N MET A 107 0.71 3.20 12.56
CA MET A 107 -0.55 2.62 13.06
C MET A 107 -0.40 1.90 14.41
N ALA A 108 0.71 1.20 14.61
CA ALA A 108 0.97 0.43 15.82
C ALA A 108 1.66 1.24 16.93
N GLY A 109 2.14 2.46 16.63
CA GLY A 109 2.95 3.26 17.55
C GLY A 109 4.32 2.64 17.84
N THR A 110 4.95 2.00 16.84
CA THR A 110 6.24 1.32 16.98
C THR A 110 7.36 2.03 16.22
N ALA A 111 8.60 1.54 16.34
CA ALA A 111 9.81 2.17 15.77
C ALA A 111 10.68 1.17 14.97
N ASN A 112 10.05 0.23 14.25
CA ASN A 112 10.76 -0.77 13.45
C ASN A 112 11.54 -0.14 12.30
N ALA A 113 10.97 0.86 11.63
CA ALA A 113 11.59 1.62 10.55
C ALA A 113 12.91 2.24 11.01
N SER A 114 12.89 2.96 12.13
CA SER A 114 14.10 3.58 12.70
C SER A 114 15.16 2.55 13.06
N ARG A 115 14.78 1.43 13.67
CA ARG A 115 15.70 0.32 13.99
C ARG A 115 16.34 -0.30 12.74
N ARG A 116 15.63 -0.29 11.61
CA ARG A 116 16.09 -0.81 10.32
C ARG A 116 16.73 0.26 9.42
N GLY A 117 16.87 1.51 9.90
CA GLY A 117 17.43 2.62 9.12
C GLY A 117 16.55 3.07 7.94
N ILE A 118 15.26 2.74 7.96
CA ILE A 118 14.30 3.12 6.92
C ILE A 118 13.86 4.56 7.18
N THR A 119 14.00 5.42 6.17
CA THR A 119 13.64 6.84 6.25
C THR A 119 12.80 7.25 5.05
N LEU A 120 11.84 8.16 5.26
CA LEU A 120 10.97 8.66 4.19
C LEU A 120 11.75 9.18 2.96
N PRO A 121 12.81 10.01 3.09
CA PRO A 121 13.56 10.50 1.93
C PRO A 121 14.17 9.39 1.06
N ALA A 122 14.54 8.26 1.65
CA ALA A 122 15.09 7.11 0.92
C ALA A 122 14.02 6.32 0.14
N LEU A 123 12.74 6.50 0.48
CA LEU A 123 11.61 5.80 -0.11
C LEU A 123 10.89 6.62 -1.18
N LEU A 124 11.12 7.94 -1.24
CA LEU A 124 10.57 8.77 -2.29
C LEU A 124 11.20 8.38 -3.64
N PRO A 125 10.40 8.22 -4.71
CA PRO A 125 10.94 8.06 -6.04
C PRO A 125 11.76 9.30 -6.39
N GLY A 126 13.02 9.14 -6.80
CA GLY A 126 13.84 10.26 -7.25
C GLY A 126 13.28 10.86 -8.55
N ASP A 127 13.53 12.15 -8.79
CA ASP A 127 13.13 12.99 -9.96
C ASP A 127 13.72 12.53 -11.31
N SER A 128 13.91 11.23 -11.50
CA SER A 128 14.30 10.67 -12.78
C SER A 128 13.16 11.00 -13.75
N GLY A 129 13.43 11.92 -14.69
CA GLY A 129 12.47 12.50 -15.63
C GLY A 129 11.66 11.47 -16.46
N PRO A 130 10.89 11.90 -17.47
CA PRO A 130 9.84 11.08 -18.09
C PRO A 130 10.42 9.87 -18.85
N ARG A 131 10.78 8.81 -18.12
CA ARG A 131 10.93 7.47 -18.66
C ARG A 131 9.52 6.95 -18.90
N ARG A 132 9.34 6.24 -20.01
CA ARG A 132 8.18 5.37 -20.20
C ARG A 132 8.17 4.35 -19.06
N THR A 133 7.51 4.70 -17.97
CA THR A 133 7.26 3.82 -16.85
C THR A 133 6.22 2.81 -17.30
N SER A 134 6.51 1.52 -17.11
CA SER A 134 5.53 0.48 -17.39
C SER A 134 4.28 0.71 -16.53
N VAL A 135 3.11 0.27 -17.00
CA VAL A 135 1.86 0.33 -16.21
C VAL A 135 2.07 -0.31 -14.83
N ARG A 136 2.85 -1.39 -14.75
CA ARG A 136 3.24 -2.05 -13.51
C ARG A 136 4.02 -1.11 -12.57
N ALA A 137 5.08 -0.47 -13.07
CA ALA A 137 5.87 0.46 -12.26
C ALA A 137 5.03 1.64 -11.76
N ARG A 138 4.05 2.11 -12.55
CA ARG A 138 3.11 3.15 -12.11
C ARG A 138 2.18 2.67 -11.00
N ARG A 139 1.66 1.44 -11.07
CA ARG A 139 0.82 0.87 -10.00
C ARG A 139 1.60 0.67 -8.71
N ASP A 140 2.82 0.13 -8.80
CA ASP A 140 3.69 -0.06 -7.64
C ASP A 140 4.05 1.31 -6.99
N ASP A 141 4.23 2.36 -7.80
CA ASP A 141 4.44 3.73 -7.32
C ASP A 141 3.20 4.31 -6.62
N LEU A 142 2.02 4.17 -7.22
CA LEU A 142 0.75 4.59 -6.59
C LEU A 142 0.54 3.91 -5.24
N LEU A 143 0.79 2.60 -5.17
CA LEU A 143 0.67 1.85 -3.93
C LEU A 143 1.69 2.34 -2.88
N THR A 144 2.94 2.56 -3.29
CA THR A 144 3.98 3.09 -2.40
C THR A 144 3.58 4.47 -1.85
N ARG A 145 3.09 5.37 -2.70
CA ARG A 145 2.60 6.69 -2.28
C ARG A 145 1.41 6.61 -1.34
N TYR A 146 0.47 5.70 -1.59
CA TYR A 146 -0.64 5.43 -0.66
C TYR A 146 -0.12 5.05 0.73
N LEU A 147 0.79 4.06 0.80
CA LEU A 147 1.35 3.59 2.08
C LEU A 147 2.06 4.73 2.84
N LEU A 148 2.87 5.53 2.14
CA LEU A 148 3.55 6.69 2.72
C LEU A 148 2.58 7.78 3.17
N ALA A 149 1.55 8.09 2.37
CA ALA A 149 0.57 9.11 2.70
C ALA A 149 -0.29 8.68 3.90
N GLU A 150 -0.64 7.40 3.98
CA GLU A 150 -1.34 6.84 5.13
C GLU A 150 -0.50 6.91 6.39
N ALA A 151 0.79 6.56 6.31
CA ALA A 151 1.74 6.70 7.41
C ALA A 151 1.81 8.16 7.90
N ALA A 152 2.02 9.11 6.98
CA ALA A 152 2.11 10.53 7.29
C ALA A 152 0.85 11.08 7.95
N LEU A 153 -0.35 10.75 7.42
CA LEU A 153 -1.61 11.16 8.04
C LEU A 153 -1.80 10.59 9.44
N SER A 154 -1.34 9.35 9.67
CA SER A 154 -1.48 8.67 10.97
C SER A 154 -0.61 9.29 12.07
N VAL A 155 0.46 10.00 11.70
CA VAL A 155 1.28 10.81 12.62
C VAL A 155 1.04 12.32 12.50
N ALA A 156 -0.04 12.71 11.81
CA ALA A 156 -0.44 14.11 11.59
C ALA A 156 0.56 14.98 10.80
N GLU A 157 1.40 14.37 9.97
CA GLU A 157 2.27 15.05 9.00
C GLU A 157 1.48 15.41 7.73
N PHE A 158 0.52 16.34 7.88
CA PHE A 158 -0.47 16.67 6.84
C PHE A 158 0.15 17.20 5.54
N ASP A 159 1.21 18.01 5.62
CA ASP A 159 1.86 18.59 4.44
C ASP A 159 2.63 17.53 3.65
N VAL A 160 3.24 16.56 4.36
CA VAL A 160 3.89 15.41 3.74
C VAL A 160 2.85 14.53 3.05
N ALA A 161 1.73 14.26 3.70
CA ALA A 161 0.63 13.51 3.11
C ALA A 161 0.09 14.19 1.85
N GLU A 162 -0.09 15.51 1.86
CA GLU A 162 -0.52 16.28 0.70
C GLU A 162 0.45 16.12 -0.47
N GLN A 163 1.75 16.35 -0.23
CA GLN A 163 2.77 16.23 -1.27
C GLN A 163 2.81 14.84 -1.91
N LEU A 164 2.64 13.79 -1.09
CA LEU A 164 2.58 12.40 -1.57
C LEU A 164 1.35 12.14 -2.44
N ILE A 165 0.19 12.65 -2.02
CA ILE A 165 -1.10 12.52 -2.72
C ILE A 165 -1.09 13.32 -4.04
N GLU A 166 -0.55 14.54 -4.04
CA GLU A 166 -0.45 15.38 -5.23
C GLU A 166 0.57 14.82 -6.21
N GLY A 167 1.73 14.41 -5.72
CA GLY A 167 2.78 13.83 -6.56
C GLY A 167 2.36 12.52 -7.25
N ALA A 168 1.28 11.86 -6.80
CA ALA A 168 0.71 10.71 -7.50
C ALA A 168 0.20 11.04 -8.91
N GLY A 169 0.00 12.33 -9.23
CA GLY A 169 -0.42 12.78 -10.55
C GLY A 169 -1.84 12.39 -10.92
N LEU A 170 -2.66 12.00 -9.94
CA LEU A 170 -4.07 11.68 -10.13
C LEU A 170 -4.92 12.95 -10.12
N ALA A 171 -5.79 13.09 -11.12
CA ALA A 171 -6.84 14.10 -11.09
C ALA A 171 -7.83 13.83 -9.93
N PRO A 172 -8.51 14.85 -9.37
CA PRO A 172 -9.56 14.62 -8.38
C PRO A 172 -10.62 13.64 -8.88
N GLY A 173 -10.94 12.61 -8.09
CA GLY A 173 -11.92 11.57 -8.45
C GLY A 173 -11.40 10.50 -9.42
N GLN A 174 -10.14 10.58 -9.87
CA GLN A 174 -9.53 9.55 -10.69
C GLN A 174 -9.21 8.31 -9.85
N VAL A 175 -9.97 7.23 -10.05
CA VAL A 175 -9.85 5.95 -9.33
C VAL A 175 -9.40 4.79 -10.21
N SER A 176 -9.12 5.03 -11.49
CA SER A 176 -8.56 4.03 -12.41
C SER A 176 -7.08 4.28 -12.62
N ALA A 177 -6.31 3.20 -12.79
CA ALA A 177 -4.88 3.29 -13.07
C ALA A 177 -4.63 4.10 -14.36
N PRO A 178 -3.56 4.92 -14.44
CA PRO A 178 -3.18 5.58 -15.68
C PRO A 178 -2.93 4.55 -16.78
N THR A 179 -3.68 4.62 -17.88
CA THR A 179 -3.33 3.89 -19.10
C THR A 179 -2.02 4.47 -19.64
N GLY A 180 -1.12 3.61 -20.13
CA GLY A 180 0.10 4.09 -20.79
C GLY A 180 -0.26 4.87 -22.06
N ASP A 181 0.67 5.68 -22.57
CA ASP A 181 0.48 6.55 -23.76
C ASP A 181 0.28 5.81 -25.10
N GLY A 182 -0.37 4.63 -25.12
CA GLY A 182 -0.28 3.69 -26.24
C GLY A 182 -1.50 2.82 -26.54
N GLU A 183 -2.65 2.99 -25.90
CA GLU A 183 -3.90 2.38 -26.41
C GLU A 183 -5.03 3.41 -26.39
N PRO A 184 -5.53 3.86 -27.55
CA PRO A 184 -6.78 4.59 -27.60
C PRO A 184 -7.91 3.66 -27.17
N ASP A 185 -8.84 4.20 -26.37
CA ASP A 185 -10.17 3.65 -26.14
C ASP A 185 -10.94 3.62 -27.48
N ALA A 186 -10.61 2.67 -28.32
CA ALA A 186 -11.21 2.47 -29.62
C ALA A 186 -11.38 0.98 -29.85
N THR A 187 -12.23 0.34 -29.03
CA THR A 187 -13.03 -0.87 -29.34
C THR A 187 -13.52 -1.52 -28.03
N GLY A 188 -14.67 -1.07 -27.51
CA GLY A 188 -15.43 -1.84 -26.51
C GLY A 188 -14.64 -2.35 -25.30
N ALA A 189 -13.61 -1.61 -24.88
CA ALA A 189 -12.78 -1.99 -23.74
C ALA A 189 -13.67 -2.05 -22.49
N PRO A 190 -13.52 -3.09 -21.64
CA PRO A 190 -14.26 -3.16 -20.39
C PRO A 190 -14.02 -1.87 -19.58
N PRO A 191 -15.01 -1.39 -18.79
CA PRO A 191 -14.87 -0.16 -18.03
C PRO A 191 -13.56 -0.18 -17.24
N ALA A 192 -12.81 0.93 -17.29
CA ALA A 192 -11.49 1.05 -16.68
C ALA A 192 -11.55 0.56 -15.23
N ARG A 193 -10.96 -0.63 -14.99
CA ARG A 193 -11.04 -1.32 -13.70
C ARG A 193 -10.51 -0.37 -12.61
N ILE A 194 -11.28 -0.23 -11.53
CA ILE A 194 -10.87 0.53 -10.33
C ILE A 194 -9.50 0.02 -9.88
N ASP A 195 -8.57 0.94 -9.69
CA ASP A 195 -7.27 0.70 -9.09
C ASP A 195 -7.35 1.01 -7.60
N GLY A 196 -7.01 0.03 -6.77
CA GLY A 196 -7.18 0.13 -5.32
C GLY A 196 -6.35 1.25 -4.70
N ALA A 197 -5.12 1.48 -5.20
CA ALA A 197 -4.24 2.53 -4.69
C ALA A 197 -4.71 3.92 -5.16
N ALA A 198 -5.17 4.03 -6.40
CA ALA A 198 -5.77 5.27 -6.88
C ALA A 198 -7.02 5.63 -6.07
N LEU A 199 -7.91 4.65 -5.82
CA LEU A 199 -9.08 4.83 -4.97
C LEU A 199 -8.69 5.30 -3.57
N THR A 200 -7.77 4.60 -2.89
CA THR A 200 -7.38 4.98 -1.53
C THR A 200 -6.74 6.36 -1.47
N LEU A 201 -5.93 6.75 -2.46
CA LEU A 201 -5.37 8.11 -2.51
C LEU A 201 -6.47 9.19 -2.59
N GLN A 202 -7.56 8.96 -3.32
CA GLN A 202 -8.71 9.89 -3.35
C GLN A 202 -9.41 9.94 -1.98
N LEU A 203 -9.55 8.79 -1.32
CA LEU A 203 -10.09 8.68 0.04
C LEU A 203 -9.22 9.44 1.06
N LEU A 204 -7.89 9.35 0.94
CA LEU A 204 -6.96 10.11 1.79
C LEU A 204 -7.00 11.60 1.52
N ARG A 205 -7.16 12.00 0.25
CA ARG A 205 -7.35 13.42 -0.11
C ARG A 205 -8.60 14.01 0.55
N ALA A 206 -9.71 13.28 0.53
CA ALA A 206 -10.94 13.69 1.23
C ALA A 206 -10.73 13.79 2.75
N ARG A 207 -10.05 12.80 3.35
CA ARG A 207 -9.72 12.79 4.78
C ARG A 207 -8.84 13.98 5.18
N LEU A 208 -7.78 14.25 4.42
CA LEU A 208 -6.88 15.39 4.61
C LEU A 208 -7.65 16.72 4.55
N SER A 209 -8.53 16.90 3.56
CA SER A 209 -9.37 18.10 3.43
C SER A 209 -10.28 18.29 4.66
N ALA A 210 -10.89 17.20 5.15
CA ALA A 210 -11.71 17.24 6.35
C ALA A 210 -10.92 17.62 7.61
N PHE A 211 -9.68 17.13 7.76
CA PHE A 211 -8.79 17.51 8.87
C PHE A 211 -8.30 18.95 8.81
N ARG A 212 -8.24 19.57 7.62
CA ARG A 212 -7.93 21.00 7.50
C ARG A 212 -9.15 21.89 7.73
N GLY A 213 -10.35 21.42 7.36
CA GLY A 213 -11.60 22.14 7.55
C GLY A 213 -12.12 22.17 8.99
N ARG A 214 -11.83 21.13 9.79
CA ARG A 214 -11.99 21.16 11.26
C ARG A 214 -10.68 21.64 11.84
N ALA A 215 -10.65 22.68 12.67
CA ALA A 215 -9.40 23.23 13.21
C ALA A 215 -8.46 22.12 13.70
N ALA A 216 -7.35 21.88 12.98
CA ALA A 216 -6.45 20.75 13.20
C ALA A 216 -5.99 20.61 14.66
N ALA A 217 -5.97 21.71 15.41
CA ALA A 217 -5.72 21.76 16.85
C ALA A 217 -6.72 20.93 17.69
N GLU A 218 -8.00 20.86 17.34
CA GLU A 218 -9.02 20.10 18.07
C GLU A 218 -8.89 18.59 17.82
N VAL A 219 -8.51 18.20 16.60
CA VAL A 219 -8.22 16.80 16.23
C VAL A 219 -6.93 16.34 16.91
N LEU A 220 -5.87 17.15 16.88
CA LEU A 220 -4.60 16.89 17.54
C LEU A 220 -4.71 16.84 19.08
N ALA A 221 -5.54 17.70 19.67
CA ALA A 221 -5.80 17.69 21.11
C ALA A 221 -6.50 16.39 21.55
N ARG A 222 -7.48 15.90 20.76
CA ARG A 222 -8.14 14.62 21.04
C ARG A 222 -7.27 13.40 20.75
N ALA A 223 -6.39 13.48 19.75
CA ALA A 223 -5.47 12.41 19.40
C ALA A 223 -4.27 12.27 20.36
N ARG A 224 -3.87 13.35 21.05
CA ARG A 224 -2.78 13.29 22.04
C ARG A 224 -3.17 12.56 23.33
N ASP A 225 -4.46 12.56 23.68
CA ASP A 225 -4.96 11.88 24.89
C ASP A 225 -5.32 10.41 24.62
N ASP A 226 -5.29 9.96 23.37
CA ASP A 226 -5.59 8.59 22.99
C ASP A 226 -4.79 8.21 21.74
N ALA A 227 -3.67 7.49 21.93
CA ALA A 227 -2.74 7.09 20.88
C ALA A 227 -3.40 6.28 19.74
N ASN A 228 -4.61 5.76 19.98
CA ASN A 228 -5.39 5.02 18.99
C ASN A 228 -6.32 5.91 18.15
N TYR A 229 -6.53 7.19 18.50
CA TYR A 229 -7.55 8.03 17.87
C TYR A 229 -7.24 8.38 16.40
N LEU A 230 -5.96 8.41 16.02
CA LEU A 230 -5.56 8.58 14.61
C LEU A 230 -5.70 7.27 13.80
N SER A 231 -5.61 6.11 14.48
CA SER A 231 -5.96 4.81 13.89
C SER A 231 -7.47 4.68 13.62
N VAL A 232 -8.33 5.39 14.35
CA VAL A 232 -9.80 5.43 14.16
C VAL A 232 -10.22 6.22 12.91
N GLY A 233 -9.29 6.85 12.19
CA GLY A 233 -9.55 7.43 10.86
C GLY A 233 -10.03 6.39 9.83
N SER A 234 -9.89 5.10 10.11
CA SER A 234 -10.51 3.99 9.37
C SER A 234 -12.02 3.84 9.61
N CYS A 235 -12.58 4.45 10.66
CA CYS A 235 -14.01 4.38 11.00
C CYS A 235 -14.88 5.48 10.36
N LEU A 236 -14.31 6.42 9.58
CA LEU A 236 -15.12 7.41 8.85
C LEU A 236 -15.76 6.84 7.55
N TYR A 237 -15.62 5.55 7.29
CA TYR A 237 -16.20 4.87 6.10
C TYR A 237 -17.52 4.13 6.35
N VAL A 238 -18.14 4.26 7.52
CA VAL A 238 -19.51 3.77 7.74
C VAL A 238 -20.33 4.88 8.38
N GLY A 239 -20.94 5.69 7.53
CA GLY A 239 -22.09 6.55 7.82
C GLY A 239 -23.11 6.36 6.72
#